data_AF-K9H6A6-F1
#
_entry.id   AF-K9H6A6-F1
#
_cell.length_a   1.000
_cell.length_b   1.000
_cell.length_c   1.000
_cell.angle_alpha   90.00
_cell.angle_beta   90.00
_cell.angle_gamma   90.00
#
_symmetry.space_group_name_H-M   'P 1'
#
loop_
_entity.id
_entity.type
_entity.pdbx_description
1 polymer ?
#
loop_
_entity_poly.entity_id
_entity_poly.type
_entity_poly.pdbx_seq_one_letter_code
_entity_poly.pdbx_strand_id
1 'polypeptide(L)'
;MTVKTTLSFTDRHAEFLKSKVEEGVYASTSAAVAAAVEEMIRDEMEREAALNAMADEIRARMATPREEFIDEEEAFSLGDAMLRGPDDE
;
A
#
# COMPACT_ATOMS: atom_id res chain seq x y z
N MET A 1 7.86 19.20 15.42
CA MET A 1 7.67 19.27 16.88
C MET A 1 7.55 17.85 17.39
N THR A 2 8.21 17.48 18.49
CA THR A 2 8.14 16.11 19.05
C THR A 2 7.40 16.12 20.38
N VAL A 3 6.57 15.11 20.62
CA VAL A 3 5.88 14.90 21.90
C VAL A 3 6.51 13.72 22.62
N LYS A 4 6.83 13.89 23.91
CA LYS A 4 7.38 12.81 24.74
C LYS A 4 6.24 11.93 25.25
N THR A 5 6.36 10.63 25.00
CA THR A 5 5.40 9.62 25.46
C THR A 5 6.16 8.49 26.16
N THR A 6 5.60 7.96 27.24
CA THR A 6 6.13 6.76 27.90
C THR A 6 5.43 5.53 27.32
N LEU A 7 6.21 4.59 26.79
CA LEU A 7 5.74 3.33 26.23
C LEU A 7 6.41 2.17 26.96
N SER A 8 5.67 1.09 27.15
CA SER A 8 6.20 -0.16 27.68
C SER A 8 6.47 -1.12 26.54
N PHE A 9 7.68 -1.68 26.51
CA PHE A 9 8.06 -2.73 25.57
C PHE A 9 8.20 -4.05 26.32
N THR A 10 8.05 -5.16 25.60
CA THR A 10 8.55 -6.45 26.08
C THR A 10 10.08 -6.43 26.04
N ASP A 11 10.72 -7.28 26.84
CA ASP A 11 12.19 -7.37 26.88
C ASP A 11 12.77 -7.61 25.48
N ARG A 12 12.15 -8.51 24.71
CA ARG A 12 12.53 -8.80 23.32
C ARG A 12 12.54 -7.55 22.43
N HIS A 13 11.52 -6.69 22.52
CA HIS A 13 11.45 -5.49 21.69
C HIS A 13 12.46 -4.44 22.14
N ALA A 14 12.65 -4.29 23.46
CA ALA A 14 13.64 -3.37 24.01
C ALA A 14 15.07 -3.78 23.61
N GLU A 15 15.41 -5.06 23.71
CA GLU A 15 16.71 -5.61 23.29
C GLU A 15 16.94 -5.43 21.79
N PHE A 16 15.92 -5.70 20.96
CA PHE A 16 16.01 -5.50 19.52
C PHE A 16 16.29 -4.03 19.15
N LEU A 17 15.56 -3.09 19.74
CA LEU A 17 15.77 -1.66 19.48
C LEU A 17 17.17 -1.22 19.95
N LYS A 18 17.64 -1.75 21.08
CA LYS A 18 18.99 -1.48 21.59
C LYS A 18 20.05 -2.00 20.64
N SER A 19 19.91 -3.23 20.13
CA SER A 19 20.87 -3.80 19.17
C SER A 19 20.97 -2.97 17.91
N LYS A 20 19.84 -2.48 17.38
CA LYS A 20 19.83 -1.66 16.16
C LYS A 20 20.50 -0.30 16.34
N VAL A 21 20.47 0.25 17.55
CA VAL A 21 21.23 1.45 17.89
C VAL A 21 22.72 1.14 18.03
N GLU A 22 23.07 0.03 18.69
CA GLU A 22 24.47 -0.42 18.85
C GLU A 22 25.13 -0.77 17.52
N GLU A 23 24.37 -1.34 16.57
CA GLU A 23 24.77 -1.59 15.19
C GLU A 23 24.92 -0.30 14.36
N GLY A 24 24.48 0.85 14.88
CA GLY A 24 24.54 2.14 14.19
C GLY A 24 23.46 2.34 13.11
N VAL A 25 22.45 1.46 13.04
CA VAL A 25 21.34 1.58 12.08
C VAL A 25 20.47 2.80 12.41
N TYR A 26 20.27 3.07 13.71
CA TYR A 26 19.54 4.23 14.19
C TYR A 26 20.36 5.03 15.20
N ALA A 27 20.23 6.36 15.17
CA ALA A 27 20.92 7.25 16.10
C ALA A 27 20.43 7.13 17.55
N SER A 28 19.20 6.63 17.77
CA SER A 28 18.61 6.41 19.09
C SER A 28 17.41 5.47 19.01
N THR A 29 16.96 4.96 20.15
CA THR A 29 15.74 4.15 20.26
C THR A 29 14.49 4.94 19.83
N SER A 30 14.41 6.22 20.20
CA SER A 30 13.31 7.10 19.76
C SER A 30 13.29 7.27 18.24
N ALA A 31 14.45 7.35 17.58
CA ALA A 31 14.53 7.42 16.12
C ALA A 31 14.07 6.11 15.46
N ALA A 32 14.45 4.96 16.03
CA ALA A 32 14.00 3.66 15.55
C ALA A 32 12.47 3.49 15.68
N VAL A 33 11.89 3.91 16.80
CA VAL A 33 10.42 3.87 17.01
C VAL A 33 9.73 4.82 16.04
N ALA A 34 10.26 6.04 15.84
CA ALA A 34 9.68 6.98 14.88
C ALA A 34 9.67 6.41 13.45
N ALA A 35 10.77 5.79 13.02
CA ALA A 35 10.85 5.14 11.72
C ALA A 35 9.82 4.02 11.58
N ALA A 36 9.69 3.15 12.59
CA ALA A 36 8.70 2.08 12.57
C ALA A 36 7.25 2.59 12.50
N VAL A 37 6.94 3.68 13.22
CA VAL A 37 5.61 4.30 13.16
C VAL A 37 5.35 4.95 11.81
N GLU A 38 6.37 5.54 11.18
CA GLU A 38 6.23 6.09 9.83
C GLU A 38 5.89 5.00 8.81
N GLU A 39 6.55 3.84 8.87
CA GLU A 39 6.19 2.68 8.04
C GLU A 39 4.73 2.28 8.24
N MET A 40 4.28 2.17 9.50
CA MET A 40 2.89 1.83 9.81
C MET A 40 1.88 2.86 9.26
N ILE A 41 2.24 4.15 9.29
CA ILE A 41 1.39 5.22 8.72
C ILE A 41 1.30 5.05 7.20
N ARG A 42 2.43 4.81 6.53
CA ARG A 42 2.44 4.61 5.07
C ARG A 42 1.61 3.40 4.66
N ASP A 43 1.79 2.27 5.34
CA ASP A 43 1.03 1.05 5.08
C ASP A 43 -0.49 1.29 5.23
N GLU A 44 -0.91 2.02 6.26
CA GLU A 44 -2.33 2.33 6.46
C GLU A 44 -2.87 3.29 5.39
N MET A 45 -2.09 4.29 5.00
CA MET A 45 -2.47 5.20 3.91
C MET A 45 -2.61 4.47 2.57
N GLU A 46 -1.67 3.58 2.24
CA GLU A 46 -1.73 2.75 1.03
C GLU A 46 -2.95 1.84 1.04
N ARG A 47 -3.22 1.21 2.18
CA ARG A 47 -4.40 0.37 2.38
C ARG A 47 -5.69 1.18 2.19
N GLU A 48 -5.79 2.35 2.80
CA GLU A 48 -6.97 3.21 2.68
C GLU A 48 -7.17 3.67 1.22
N ALA A 49 -6.09 4.06 0.53
CA ALA A 49 -6.13 4.44 -0.87
C ALA A 49 -6.63 3.28 -1.76
N ALA A 50 -6.13 2.07 -1.55
CA ALA A 50 -6.56 0.89 -2.29
C ALA A 50 -8.05 0.56 -2.04
N LEU A 51 -8.49 0.62 -0.77
CA LEU A 51 -9.90 0.39 -0.42
C LEU A 51 -10.82 1.44 -1.03
N ASN A 52 -10.42 2.71 -1.01
CA ASN A 52 -11.20 3.79 -1.62
C ASN A 52 -11.30 3.62 -3.13
N ALA A 53 -10.19 3.28 -3.81
CA ALA A 53 -10.20 3.00 -5.24
C ALA A 53 -11.13 1.83 -5.62
N MET A 54 -11.13 0.74 -4.83
CA MET A 54 -12.06 -0.36 -5.04
C MET A 54 -13.51 0.05 -4.81
N ALA A 55 -13.78 0.83 -3.76
CA ALA A 55 -15.14 1.30 -3.46
C ALA A 55 -15.65 2.26 -4.54
N ASP A 56 -14.79 3.11 -5.09
CA ASP A 56 -15.11 4.02 -6.18
C ASP A 56 -15.41 3.25 -7.47
N GLU A 57 -14.61 2.24 -7.80
CA GLU A 57 -14.85 1.35 -8.95
C GLU A 57 -16.18 0.59 -8.83
N ILE A 58 -16.49 0.05 -7.65
CA ILE A 58 -17.78 -0.62 -7.41
C ILE A 58 -18.94 0.36 -7.62
N ARG A 59 -18.82 1.58 -7.06
CA ARG A 59 -19.84 2.63 -7.24
C ARG A 59 -19.99 3.05 -8.70
N ALA A 60 -18.89 3.16 -9.43
CA ALA A 60 -18.90 3.45 -10.87
C ALA A 60 -19.66 2.36 -11.64
N ARG A 61 -19.30 1.09 -11.44
CA ARG A 61 -19.99 -0.05 -12.10
C ARG A 61 -21.47 -0.14 -11.75
N MET A 62 -21.85 0.15 -10.50
CA MET A 62 -23.26 0.18 -10.10
C MET A 62 -24.04 1.30 -10.76
N ALA A 63 -23.39 2.40 -11.13
CA ALA A 63 -24.01 3.52 -11.82
C ALA A 63 -24.02 3.35 -13.35
N THR A 64 -23.16 2.51 -13.91
CA THR A 64 -23.08 2.24 -15.35
C THR A 64 -24.34 1.50 -15.84
N PRO A 65 -25.07 2.06 -16.83
CA PRO A 65 -26.16 1.36 -17.51
C PRO A 65 -25.71 0.04 -18.13
N ARG A 66 -26.60 -0.95 -18.18
CA ARG A 66 -26.24 -2.30 -18.63
C ARG A 66 -25.88 -2.32 -20.13
N GLU A 67 -26.43 -1.39 -20.89
CA GLU A 67 -26.20 -1.22 -22.33
C GLU A 67 -24.77 -0.74 -22.65
N GLU A 68 -24.05 -0.20 -21.65
CA GLU A 68 -22.66 0.24 -21.81
C GLU A 68 -21.64 -0.86 -21.51
N PHE A 69 -22.09 -2.04 -21.07
CA PHE A 69 -21.20 -3.20 -20.88
C PHE A 69 -20.90 -3.84 -22.23
N ILE A 70 -19.61 -4.11 -22.48
CA ILE A 70 -19.13 -4.86 -23.65
C ILE A 70 -19.21 -6.37 -23.40
N ASP A 71 -19.31 -7.14 -24.49
CA ASP A 71 -19.28 -8.60 -24.44
C ASP A 71 -17.89 -9.13 -24.06
N GLU A 72 -17.82 -10.29 -23.42
CA GLU A 72 -16.56 -10.88 -22.98
C GLU A 72 -15.63 -11.22 -24.15
N GLU A 73 -16.17 -11.74 -25.26
CA GLU A 73 -15.39 -12.12 -26.44
C GLU A 73 -14.81 -10.87 -27.13
N GLU A 74 -15.60 -9.78 -27.16
CA GLU A 74 -15.15 -8.48 -27.65
C GLU A 74 -14.05 -7.88 -26.74
N ALA A 75 -14.22 -7.95 -25.42
CA ALA A 75 -13.24 -7.43 -24.47
C ALA A 75 -11.88 -8.14 -24.57
N PHE A 76 -11.88 -9.47 -24.63
CA PHE A 76 -10.65 -10.26 -24.72
C PHE A 76 -9.98 -10.14 -26.08
N SER A 77 -10.73 -10.08 -27.17
CA SER A 77 -10.15 -9.88 -28.51
C SER A 77 -9.51 -8.50 -28.67
N LEU A 78 -10.12 -7.45 -28.11
CA LEU A 78 -9.52 -6.11 -28.06
C LEU A 78 -8.24 -6.08 -27.21
N GLY A 79 -8.23 -6.80 -26.09
CA GLY A 79 -7.04 -6.97 -25.25
C GLY A 79 -5.89 -7.70 -25.97
N ASP A 80 -6.18 -8.78 -26.69
CA ASP A 80 -5.17 -9.53 -27.47
C ASP A 80 -4.58 -8.68 -28.59
N ALA A 81 -5.43 -7.93 -29.31
CA ALA A 81 -5.01 -7.00 -30.36
C ALA A 81 -4.17 -5.82 -29.83
N MET A 82 -4.35 -5.41 -28.57
CA MET A 82 -3.51 -4.38 -27.94
C MET A 82 -2.14 -4.93 -27.47
N LEU A 83 -2.09 -6.20 -27.06
CA LEU A 83 -0.85 -6.83 -26.57
C LEU A 83 0.03 -7.34 -27.72
N ARG A 84 -0.57 -7.80 -28.82
CA ARG A 84 0.10 -7.99 -30.10
C ARG A 84 0.23 -6.64 -30.79
N GLY A 85 1.30 -5.91 -30.51
CA GLY A 85 1.63 -4.69 -31.25
C GLY A 85 1.65 -4.94 -32.79
N PRO A 86 1.62 -3.89 -33.62
CA PRO A 86 1.38 -3.97 -35.07
C PRO A 86 2.46 -4.68 -35.91
N ASP A 87 3.35 -5.47 -35.32
CA ASP A 87 4.56 -6.02 -35.98
C ASP A 87 4.51 -7.54 -36.24
N ASP A 88 3.33 -8.18 -36.21
CA ASP A 88 3.16 -9.56 -36.69
C ASP A 88 2.38 -9.58 -38.03
N GLU A 89 2.98 -9.07 -39.10
CA GLU A 89 2.61 -9.36 -40.50
C GLU A 89 3.84 -9.71 -41.36
#